data_AF-A0A962ZXR4-F1
#
_entry.id   AF-A0A962ZXR4-F1
#
_cell.length_a   1.000
_cell.length_b   1.000
_cell.length_c   1.000
_cell.angle_alpha   90.00
_cell.angle_beta   90.00
_cell.angle_gamma   90.00
#
_symmetry.space_group_name_H-M   'P 1'
#
loop_
_entity.id
_entity.type
_entity.pdbx_description
1 polymer ?
#
loop_
_entity_poly.entity_id
_entity_poly.type
_entity_poly.pdbx_seq_one_letter_code
_entity_poly.pdbx_strand_id
1 'polypeptide(L)'
;LYKTYLADTHLQAARARWPFICTWDDHEFANDSYQSYSTYGSAPELQAARKQHANRAWFEYIPAVLDERAGQPAHGFRPGALNGIEAHDNRVARDSLCIYRQLHWGQNLDLLLTDSRSYRSPPCLPPELAGELGLPLNTVELVAIADAGRAYAEGKPPATLPYGDGATPNPAREREPGSMLGLAQRDWLLDALSASPARWKVWGNALPLLPLRLDMSAIPFAGYQDSIFNIDSWSGYPSESAYLMCELARRQVSGVVSLSGDHHMHGAGTIACDASAAEAGAVPVIAEFNVAGISSSPLFEELAFVARRDHPEFQPIVYDEQDGEVIPVWNMTMLDGVFASLSYSKTGLTTLARWLGPNRANPGLSYVDTTANGYGLARFTATGAEVELVTMSDCRAPFSEPPAIANSAHFELAPWQAGQRPTIKGPSFRLGAPFPFAAPTV
;
A
#
# COMPACT_ATOMS: atom_id res chain seq x y z
N LEU A 1 8.17 19.72 -13.67
CA LEU A 1 7.04 19.10 -12.94
C LEU A 1 6.77 19.81 -11.61
N TYR A 2 7.69 19.81 -10.63
CA TYR A 2 7.46 20.47 -9.33
C TYR A 2 6.93 21.91 -9.42
N LYS A 3 7.55 22.76 -10.25
CA LYS A 3 7.07 24.13 -10.46
C LYS A 3 5.61 24.21 -10.92
N THR A 4 5.15 23.25 -11.74
CA THR A 4 3.78 23.17 -12.24
C THR A 4 2.81 22.87 -11.10
N TYR A 5 3.08 21.82 -10.31
CA TYR A 5 2.25 21.47 -9.16
C TYR A 5 2.28 22.56 -8.08
N LEU A 6 3.45 23.15 -7.81
CA LEU A 6 3.61 24.22 -6.83
C LEU A 6 3.05 25.57 -7.29
N ALA A 7 2.61 25.69 -8.54
CA ALA A 7 1.86 26.87 -8.99
C ALA A 7 0.39 26.84 -8.53
N ASP A 8 -0.11 25.68 -8.08
CA ASP A 8 -1.45 25.57 -7.52
C ASP A 8 -1.58 26.39 -6.23
N THR A 9 -2.54 27.32 -6.22
CA THR A 9 -2.74 28.25 -5.11
C THR A 9 -3.26 27.57 -3.84
N HIS A 10 -3.98 26.47 -3.96
CA HIS A 10 -4.46 25.70 -2.81
C HIS A 10 -3.29 24.96 -2.15
N LEU A 11 -2.39 24.36 -2.95
CA LEU A 11 -1.16 23.75 -2.44
C LEU A 11 -0.23 24.78 -1.81
N GLN A 12 -0.07 25.97 -2.41
CA GLN A 12 0.68 27.07 -1.80
C GLN A 12 0.08 27.50 -0.47
N ALA A 13 -1.25 27.66 -0.38
CA ALA A 13 -1.94 28.02 0.85
C ALA A 13 -1.75 26.96 1.94
N ALA A 14 -1.82 25.67 1.60
CA ALA A 14 -1.56 24.58 2.54
C ALA A 14 -0.10 24.62 3.06
N ARG A 15 0.89 24.75 2.16
CA ARG A 15 2.31 24.85 2.52
C ARG A 15 2.66 26.10 3.33
N ALA A 16 1.88 27.18 3.20
CA ALA A 16 2.04 28.38 4.01
C ALA A 16 1.45 28.23 5.43
N ARG A 17 0.48 27.33 5.63
CA ARG A 17 -0.22 27.14 6.92
C ARG A 17 0.40 26.08 7.80
N TRP A 18 0.99 25.03 7.20
CA TRP A 18 1.48 23.86 7.94
C TRP A 18 2.88 23.44 7.50
N PRO A 19 3.71 22.91 8.41
CA PRO A 19 4.95 22.25 8.03
C PRO A 19 4.64 20.93 7.31
N PHE A 20 5.32 20.68 6.19
CA PHE A 20 5.19 19.44 5.44
C PHE A 20 6.33 18.52 5.81
N ILE A 21 6.00 17.27 6.13
CA ILE A 21 6.98 16.20 6.35
C ILE A 21 6.78 15.20 5.23
N CYS A 22 7.62 15.29 4.20
CA CYS A 22 7.47 14.48 3.00
C CYS A 22 8.35 13.23 3.02
N THR A 23 7.79 12.17 2.43
CA THR A 23 8.51 11.09 1.73
C THR A 23 8.07 11.11 0.26
N TRP A 24 8.60 10.22 -0.58
CA TRP A 24 8.19 10.07 -1.98
C TRP A 24 7.57 8.71 -2.26
N ASP A 25 7.08 8.57 -3.48
CA ASP A 25 6.79 7.29 -4.10
C ASP A 25 7.57 7.16 -5.43
N ASP A 26 7.04 6.43 -6.40
CA ASP A 26 7.62 6.17 -7.71
C ASP A 26 7.50 7.36 -8.67
N HIS A 27 6.39 8.08 -8.68
CA HIS A 27 6.09 9.16 -9.65
C HIS A 27 7.00 10.38 -9.53
N GLU A 28 7.75 10.53 -8.44
CA GLU A 28 8.87 11.48 -8.33
C GLU A 28 10.03 11.15 -9.28
N PHE A 29 10.10 9.91 -9.77
CA PHE A 29 11.10 9.41 -10.72
C PHE A 29 10.48 8.77 -11.97
N ALA A 30 9.82 7.61 -11.83
CA ALA A 30 9.19 6.82 -12.89
C ALA A 30 8.20 5.80 -12.28
N ASN A 31 7.06 5.60 -12.94
CA ASN A 31 6.00 4.65 -12.55
C ASN A 31 6.57 3.26 -12.24
N ASP A 32 6.12 2.61 -11.17
CA ASP A 32 6.49 1.27 -10.69
C ASP A 32 8.02 1.02 -10.62
N SER A 33 8.81 2.09 -10.48
CA SER A 33 10.27 1.99 -10.50
C SER A 33 10.82 1.22 -9.30
N TYR A 34 11.95 0.55 -9.49
CA TYR A 34 12.78 0.06 -8.39
C TYR A 34 14.18 0.65 -8.53
N GLN A 35 14.72 1.18 -7.44
CA GLN A 35 16.03 1.84 -7.41
C GLN A 35 16.12 2.96 -8.47
N SER A 36 17.01 2.80 -9.46
CA SER A 36 17.17 3.72 -10.59
C SER A 36 16.64 3.15 -11.91
N TYR A 37 15.82 2.10 -11.87
CA TYR A 37 15.24 1.46 -13.06
C TYR A 37 13.81 1.94 -13.32
N SER A 38 13.50 2.31 -14.56
CA SER A 38 12.14 2.55 -15.01
C SER A 38 11.54 1.31 -15.66
N THR A 39 10.22 1.13 -15.56
CA THR A 39 9.48 -0.05 -16.06
C THR A 39 8.51 0.27 -17.20
N TYR A 40 8.62 1.45 -17.84
CA TYR A 40 7.72 1.85 -18.94
C TYR A 40 7.81 0.98 -20.20
N GLY A 41 8.94 0.29 -20.41
CA GLY A 41 9.17 -0.56 -21.59
C GLY A 41 8.83 -2.02 -21.33
N SER A 42 9.09 -2.88 -22.32
CA SER A 42 8.95 -4.34 -22.16
C SER A 42 9.94 -4.93 -21.16
N ALA A 43 11.00 -4.20 -20.81
CA ALA A 43 11.98 -4.60 -19.81
C ALA A 43 12.42 -3.38 -18.98
N PRO A 44 12.85 -3.59 -17.72
CA PRO A 44 13.40 -2.53 -16.90
C PRO A 44 14.64 -1.89 -17.53
N GLU A 45 14.72 -0.56 -17.49
CA GLU A 45 15.85 0.20 -18.04
C GLU A 45 16.50 1.04 -16.93
N LEU A 46 17.82 0.93 -16.78
CA LEU A 46 18.57 1.78 -15.87
C LEU A 46 18.56 3.23 -16.39
N GLN A 47 17.96 4.15 -15.63
CA GLN A 47 17.95 5.58 -15.93
C GLN A 47 18.67 6.39 -14.83
N ALA A 48 19.93 6.03 -14.55
CA ALA A 48 20.75 6.62 -13.49
C ALA A 48 20.82 8.16 -13.54
N ALA A 49 21.03 8.75 -14.71
CA ALA A 49 21.05 10.20 -14.88
C ALA A 49 19.69 10.84 -14.54
N ARG A 50 18.58 10.23 -14.98
CA ARG A 50 17.22 10.70 -14.65
C ARG A 50 16.96 10.57 -13.14
N LYS A 51 17.42 9.51 -12.48
CA LYS A 51 17.28 9.35 -11.03
C LYS A 51 18.03 10.44 -10.27
N GLN A 52 19.27 10.79 -10.66
CA GLN A 52 19.97 11.93 -10.05
C GLN A 52 19.23 13.27 -10.28
N HIS A 53 18.68 13.50 -11.47
CA HIS A 53 17.88 14.70 -11.75
C HIS A 53 16.58 14.73 -10.93
N ALA A 54 15.90 13.59 -10.79
CA ALA A 54 14.70 13.45 -9.96
C ALA A 54 15.00 13.73 -8.49
N ASN A 55 16.05 13.11 -7.94
CA ASN A 55 16.50 13.32 -6.56
C ASN A 55 16.88 14.78 -6.32
N ARG A 56 17.62 15.41 -7.25
CA ARG A 56 17.95 16.82 -7.18
C ARG A 56 16.70 17.70 -7.15
N ALA A 57 15.75 17.45 -8.06
CA ALA A 57 14.52 18.22 -8.13
C ALA A 57 13.67 18.05 -6.86
N TRP A 58 13.55 16.83 -6.32
CA TRP A 58 12.88 16.60 -5.04
C TRP A 58 13.54 17.44 -3.94
N PHE A 59 14.87 17.36 -3.81
CA PHE A 59 15.63 18.10 -2.80
C PHE A 59 15.49 19.63 -2.93
N GLU A 60 15.43 20.16 -4.15
CA GLU A 60 15.30 21.60 -4.40
C GLU A 60 13.88 22.16 -4.12
N TYR A 61 12.82 21.34 -4.25
CA TYR A 61 11.41 21.81 -4.17
C TYR A 61 10.62 21.29 -2.97
N ILE A 62 11.07 20.21 -2.32
CA ILE A 62 10.43 19.60 -1.16
C ILE A 62 11.18 20.01 0.12
N PRO A 63 10.49 20.59 1.11
CA PRO A 63 11.13 21.00 2.34
C PRO A 63 11.42 19.73 3.17
N ALA A 64 12.70 19.40 3.32
CA ALA A 64 13.11 18.24 4.08
C ALA A 64 14.33 18.55 4.94
N VAL A 65 14.25 18.16 6.20
CA VAL A 65 15.38 18.14 7.14
C VAL A 65 16.07 16.80 6.97
N LEU A 66 17.25 16.79 6.35
CA LEU A 66 18.00 15.57 6.00
C LEU A 66 19.39 15.55 6.63
N ASP A 67 20.21 16.59 6.42
CA ASP A 67 21.59 16.64 6.95
C ASP A 67 21.68 17.23 8.37
N GLU A 68 20.61 17.88 8.86
CA GLU A 68 20.66 18.65 10.10
C GLU A 68 20.50 17.79 11.37
N ARG A 69 20.12 16.51 11.23
CA ARG A 69 19.95 15.58 12.36
C ARG A 69 21.07 14.54 12.37
N ALA A 70 21.93 14.62 13.39
CA ALA A 70 23.02 13.67 13.58
C ALA A 70 22.49 12.24 13.88
N GLY A 71 23.26 11.23 13.47
CA GLY A 71 22.98 9.83 13.80
C GLY A 71 21.82 9.21 13.01
N GLN A 72 21.40 9.83 11.91
CA GLN A 72 20.36 9.29 11.03
C GLN A 72 20.93 8.93 9.65
N PRO A 73 20.31 7.98 8.94
CA PRO A 73 20.75 7.57 7.60
C PRO A 73 20.54 8.65 6.54
N ALA A 74 19.52 9.50 6.72
CA ALA A 74 19.18 10.56 5.80
C ALA A 74 20.35 11.52 5.54
N HIS A 75 20.41 12.01 4.30
CA HIS A 75 21.33 13.05 3.89
C HIS A 75 20.80 13.77 2.65
N GLY A 76 21.20 15.03 2.46
CA GLY A 76 20.83 15.83 1.30
C GLY A 76 21.44 15.35 -0.01
N PHE A 77 21.13 16.07 -1.09
CA PHE A 77 21.54 15.66 -2.44
C PHE A 77 23.06 15.73 -2.64
N ARG A 78 23.66 14.61 -3.02
CA ARG A 78 25.08 14.41 -3.26
C ARG A 78 25.25 13.68 -4.61
N PRO A 79 25.42 14.41 -5.72
CA PRO A 79 25.57 13.77 -7.03
C PRO A 79 26.89 12.99 -7.10
N GLY A 80 26.93 11.95 -7.94
CA GLY A 80 28.16 11.23 -8.21
C GLY A 80 28.37 10.98 -9.70
N ALA A 81 29.63 10.78 -10.08
CA ALA A 81 30.01 10.55 -11.46
C ALA A 81 29.55 9.18 -11.95
N LEU A 82 28.83 9.18 -13.07
CA LEU A 82 28.46 7.98 -13.81
C LEU A 82 29.63 7.55 -14.70
N ASN A 83 29.86 6.25 -14.81
CA ASN A 83 30.97 5.67 -15.58
C ASN A 83 30.53 4.59 -16.60
N GLY A 84 29.22 4.37 -16.76
CA GLY A 84 28.67 3.40 -17.71
C GLY A 84 28.66 1.96 -17.19
N ILE A 85 29.15 1.69 -15.98
CA ILE A 85 29.02 0.37 -15.34
C ILE A 85 27.69 0.34 -14.59
N GLU A 86 26.74 -0.48 -15.06
CA GLU A 86 25.36 -0.52 -14.56
C GLU A 86 25.25 -0.58 -13.02
N ALA A 87 25.98 -1.52 -12.39
CA ALA A 87 25.97 -1.69 -10.94
C ALA A 87 26.63 -0.53 -10.15
N HIS A 88 27.50 0.24 -10.79
CA HIS A 88 28.07 1.46 -10.23
C HIS A 88 27.08 2.62 -10.39
N ASP A 89 26.61 2.84 -11.61
CA ASP A 89 25.72 3.95 -11.97
C ASP A 89 24.40 3.88 -11.22
N ASN A 90 23.80 2.68 -11.08
CA ASN A 90 22.59 2.49 -10.28
C ASN A 90 22.82 2.85 -8.81
N ARG A 91 23.91 2.39 -8.20
CA ARG A 91 24.25 2.68 -6.79
C ARG A 91 24.47 4.17 -6.58
N VAL A 92 25.29 4.80 -7.44
CA VAL A 92 25.62 6.21 -7.35
C VAL A 92 24.39 7.09 -7.54
N ALA A 93 23.50 6.73 -8.47
CA ALA A 93 22.26 7.46 -8.68
C ALA A 93 21.26 7.28 -7.54
N ARG A 94 21.05 6.03 -7.09
CA ARG A 94 20.20 5.69 -5.95
C ARG A 94 20.65 6.43 -4.68
N ASP A 95 21.92 6.31 -4.34
CA ASP A 95 22.50 6.84 -3.09
C ASP A 95 22.82 8.34 -3.18
N SER A 96 22.44 9.01 -4.28
CA SER A 96 22.62 10.46 -4.40
C SER A 96 21.72 11.26 -3.44
N LEU A 97 20.72 10.63 -2.82
CA LEU A 97 19.84 11.23 -1.83
C LEU A 97 19.28 10.14 -0.92
N CYS A 98 19.26 10.36 0.40
CA CYS A 98 18.67 9.43 1.36
C CYS A 98 17.64 10.17 2.21
N ILE A 99 16.37 9.73 2.16
CA ILE A 99 15.26 10.45 2.81
C ILE A 99 14.65 9.76 4.02
N TYR A 100 14.93 8.48 4.25
CA TYR A 100 14.33 7.76 5.38
C TYR A 100 14.97 8.17 6.70
N ARG A 101 14.13 8.47 7.69
CA ARG A 101 14.51 9.19 8.90
C ARG A 101 13.45 9.09 9.98
N GLN A 102 13.85 9.44 11.21
CA GLN A 102 12.99 9.48 12.39
C GLN A 102 12.87 10.89 12.96
N LEU A 103 11.67 11.26 13.37
CA LEU A 103 11.35 12.53 14.00
C LEU A 103 10.60 12.25 15.32
N HIS A 104 10.91 13.00 16.37
CA HIS A 104 10.43 12.76 17.74
C HIS A 104 9.56 13.93 18.22
N TRP A 105 8.40 13.62 18.82
CA TRP A 105 7.48 14.57 19.45
C TRP A 105 7.17 14.17 20.90
N GLY A 106 8.07 14.58 21.78
CA GLY A 106 7.94 14.35 23.21
C GLY A 106 7.84 12.86 23.54
N GLN A 107 6.98 12.52 24.50
CA GLN A 107 6.79 11.13 24.93
C GLN A 107 5.67 10.40 24.15
N ASN A 108 4.94 11.13 23.30
CA ASN A 108 3.70 10.62 22.72
C ASN A 108 3.89 10.03 21.34
N LEU A 109 4.74 10.61 20.49
CA LEU A 109 4.81 10.23 19.08
C LEU A 109 6.23 10.27 18.56
N ASP A 110 6.65 9.16 17.97
CA ASP A 110 7.77 9.09 17.05
C ASP A 110 7.23 8.83 15.64
N LEU A 111 7.70 9.59 14.66
CA LEU A 111 7.39 9.42 13.24
C LEU A 111 8.62 8.86 12.54
N LEU A 112 8.48 7.68 11.93
CA LEU A 112 9.50 7.01 11.15
C LEU A 112 9.06 7.00 9.68
N LEU A 113 9.87 7.58 8.81
CA LEU A 113 9.60 7.64 7.38
C LEU A 113 10.48 6.63 6.66
N THR A 114 9.89 5.80 5.81
CA THR A 114 10.63 4.89 4.94
C THR A 114 10.61 5.34 3.48
N ASP A 115 11.49 4.70 2.70
CA ASP A 115 11.71 4.89 1.27
C ASP A 115 11.56 3.51 0.65
N SER A 116 10.36 3.26 0.12
CA SER A 116 9.98 1.95 -0.42
C SER A 116 10.28 1.82 -1.91
N ARG A 117 11.09 2.73 -2.50
CA ARG A 117 11.42 2.72 -3.93
C ARG A 117 12.90 2.66 -4.21
N SER A 118 13.72 3.43 -3.48
CA SER A 118 15.15 3.52 -3.81
C SER A 118 15.91 2.24 -3.50
N TYR A 119 15.48 1.47 -2.50
CA TYR A 119 16.24 0.31 -2.00
C TYR A 119 15.57 -1.02 -2.26
N ARG A 120 14.35 -1.01 -2.84
CA ARG A 120 13.64 -2.24 -3.17
C ARG A 120 14.34 -3.08 -4.22
N SER A 121 14.20 -4.40 -4.13
CA SER A 121 14.57 -5.33 -5.19
C SER A 121 13.61 -5.17 -6.39
N PRO A 122 13.93 -5.74 -7.56
CA PRO A 122 12.97 -5.79 -8.66
C PRO A 122 11.66 -6.49 -8.26
N PRO A 123 10.54 -6.21 -8.97
CA PRO A 123 9.30 -6.96 -8.83
C PRO A 123 9.53 -8.47 -8.83
N CYS A 124 8.75 -9.20 -8.03
CA CYS A 124 8.92 -10.65 -7.86
C CYS A 124 8.57 -11.42 -9.13
N LEU A 125 7.60 -10.94 -9.91
CA LEU A 125 7.21 -11.52 -11.20
C LEU A 125 7.66 -10.61 -12.36
N PRO A 126 8.15 -11.18 -13.47
CA PRO A 126 8.50 -10.41 -14.65
C PRO A 126 7.25 -9.78 -15.28
N PRO A 127 7.38 -8.64 -16.00
CA PRO A 127 6.24 -7.95 -16.60
C PRO A 127 5.36 -8.83 -17.50
N GLU A 128 5.96 -9.77 -18.25
CA GLU A 128 5.21 -10.67 -19.13
C GLU A 128 4.32 -11.64 -18.33
N LEU A 129 4.81 -12.10 -17.18
CA LEU A 129 4.05 -13.00 -16.31
C LEU A 129 3.03 -12.25 -15.43
N ALA A 130 3.33 -10.99 -15.09
CA ALA A 130 2.43 -10.12 -14.36
C ALA A 130 1.32 -9.53 -15.25
N GLY A 131 1.58 -9.35 -16.55
CA GLY A 131 0.72 -8.68 -17.53
C GLY A 131 -0.14 -9.59 -18.43
N GLU A 132 0.07 -10.91 -18.43
CA GLU A 132 -0.76 -11.86 -19.20
C GLU A 132 -2.08 -12.26 -18.49
N LEU A 133 -2.37 -11.61 -17.37
CA LEU A 133 -3.45 -11.99 -16.49
C LEU A 133 -4.63 -11.04 -16.65
N GLY A 134 -5.61 -11.51 -17.42
CA GLY A 134 -6.88 -10.83 -17.57
C GLY A 134 -7.66 -10.76 -16.26
N LEU A 135 -7.40 -9.72 -15.45
CA LEU A 135 -7.82 -9.53 -14.06
C LEU A 135 -7.39 -10.68 -13.12
N PRO A 136 -7.19 -10.41 -11.82
CA PRO A 136 -5.98 -10.81 -11.09
C PRO A 136 -5.79 -12.32 -10.95
N LEU A 137 -4.70 -12.80 -11.55
CA LEU A 137 -4.26 -14.19 -11.52
C LEU A 137 -2.84 -14.32 -10.94
N ASN A 138 -2.35 -13.29 -10.24
CA ASN A 138 -1.13 -13.41 -9.44
C ASN A 138 -1.51 -14.23 -8.21
N THR A 139 -1.45 -15.56 -8.34
CA THR A 139 -1.89 -16.44 -7.26
C THR A 139 -0.99 -16.23 -6.05
N VAL A 140 -1.57 -16.37 -4.86
CA VAL A 140 -0.83 -16.20 -3.60
C VAL A 140 0.40 -17.12 -3.56
N GLU A 141 0.26 -18.34 -4.08
CA GLU A 141 1.35 -19.30 -4.20
C GLU A 141 2.43 -18.85 -5.20
N LEU A 142 2.03 -18.37 -6.38
CA LEU A 142 2.96 -17.89 -7.39
C LEU A 142 3.83 -16.74 -6.87
N VAL A 143 3.21 -15.76 -6.22
CA VAL A 143 3.91 -14.62 -5.62
C VAL A 143 4.83 -15.07 -4.49
N ALA A 144 4.39 -16.01 -3.64
CA ALA A 144 5.23 -16.54 -2.55
C ALA A 144 6.48 -17.27 -3.07
N ILE A 145 6.34 -18.08 -4.13
CA ILE A 145 7.48 -18.75 -4.78
C ILE A 145 8.44 -17.72 -5.37
N ALA A 146 7.92 -16.76 -6.12
CA ALA A 146 8.72 -15.79 -6.85
C ALA A 146 9.43 -14.80 -5.91
N ASP A 147 8.74 -14.36 -4.85
CA ASP A 147 9.31 -13.49 -3.82
C ASP A 147 10.42 -14.17 -3.02
N ALA A 148 10.16 -15.37 -2.47
CA ALA A 148 11.14 -16.08 -1.66
C ALA A 148 12.37 -16.54 -2.47
N GLY A 149 12.22 -16.71 -3.78
CA GLY A 149 13.29 -17.08 -4.69
C GLY A 149 14.04 -18.32 -4.20
N ARG A 150 15.37 -18.23 -4.07
CA ARG A 150 16.20 -19.34 -3.64
C ARG A 150 15.92 -19.86 -2.23
N ALA A 151 15.23 -19.09 -1.39
CA ALA A 151 14.90 -19.49 -0.03
C ALA A 151 13.58 -20.29 0.08
N TYR A 152 12.79 -20.35 -1.00
CA TYR A 152 11.49 -21.03 -0.98
C TYR A 152 11.62 -22.51 -0.58
N ALA A 153 10.66 -23.03 0.19
CA ALA A 153 10.60 -24.42 0.63
C ALA A 153 11.92 -24.96 1.22
N GLU A 154 12.49 -24.24 2.19
CA GLU A 154 13.75 -24.59 2.86
C GLU A 154 14.94 -24.67 1.89
N GLY A 155 15.01 -23.72 0.94
CA GLY A 155 16.09 -23.69 -0.05
C GLY A 155 15.88 -24.62 -1.25
N LYS A 156 14.64 -25.06 -1.49
CA LYS A 156 14.26 -25.95 -2.60
C LYS A 156 13.14 -25.32 -3.44
N PRO A 157 13.37 -24.16 -4.06
CA PRO A 157 12.40 -23.58 -5.00
C PRO A 157 12.08 -24.55 -6.14
N PRO A 158 10.82 -24.60 -6.61
CA PRO A 158 10.46 -25.42 -7.75
C PRO A 158 11.16 -24.92 -9.02
N ALA A 159 11.46 -25.86 -9.92
CA ALA A 159 12.09 -25.53 -11.20
C ALA A 159 11.13 -24.81 -12.17
N THR A 160 9.83 -25.04 -12.02
CA THR A 160 8.76 -24.41 -12.78
C THR A 160 7.76 -23.75 -11.85
N LEU A 161 7.02 -22.76 -12.36
CA LEU A 161 5.99 -22.05 -11.65
C LEU A 161 4.66 -22.81 -11.73
N PRO A 162 3.81 -22.77 -10.68
CA PRO A 162 2.46 -23.32 -10.71
C PRO A 162 1.53 -22.37 -11.49
N TYR A 163 1.85 -22.14 -12.76
CA TYR A 163 1.16 -21.22 -13.65
C TYR A 163 0.88 -21.90 -14.99
N GLY A 164 -0.30 -21.66 -15.57
CA GLY A 164 -0.72 -22.27 -16.83
C GLY A 164 -0.72 -23.80 -16.76
N ASP A 165 0.07 -24.44 -17.62
CA ASP A 165 0.26 -25.91 -17.65
C ASP A 165 1.32 -26.42 -16.66
N GLY A 166 1.93 -25.53 -15.86
CA GLY A 166 2.98 -25.85 -14.90
C GLY A 166 4.36 -26.06 -15.52
N ALA A 167 4.53 -25.78 -16.82
CA ALA A 167 5.81 -25.94 -17.52
C ALA A 167 6.67 -24.67 -17.54
N THR A 168 6.10 -23.50 -17.19
CA THR A 168 6.82 -22.22 -17.19
C THR A 168 8.03 -22.27 -16.24
N PRO A 169 9.27 -22.07 -16.71
CA PRO A 169 10.45 -22.05 -15.85
C PRO A 169 10.33 -20.99 -14.75
N ASN A 170 10.86 -21.29 -13.55
CA ASN A 170 10.90 -20.32 -12.45
C ASN A 170 12.12 -19.38 -12.61
N PRO A 171 11.92 -18.11 -13.03
CA PRO A 171 13.02 -17.17 -13.22
C PRO A 171 13.62 -16.69 -11.90
N ALA A 172 12.87 -16.79 -10.80
CA ALA A 172 13.28 -16.34 -9.47
C ALA A 172 14.02 -17.41 -8.66
N ARG A 173 14.16 -18.64 -9.19
CA ARG A 173 14.73 -19.79 -8.47
C ARG A 173 16.07 -19.51 -7.80
N GLU A 174 16.95 -18.75 -8.45
CA GLU A 174 18.29 -18.43 -7.93
C GLU A 174 18.37 -17.02 -7.31
N ARG A 175 17.26 -16.26 -7.33
CA ARG A 175 17.20 -14.90 -6.82
C ARG A 175 17.24 -14.90 -5.28
N GLU A 176 17.88 -13.89 -4.69
CA GLU A 176 17.68 -13.60 -3.27
C GLU A 176 16.20 -13.28 -2.98
N PRO A 177 15.70 -13.52 -1.76
CA PRO A 177 14.37 -13.08 -1.38
C PRO A 177 14.16 -11.60 -1.67
N GLY A 178 12.95 -11.24 -2.09
CA GLY A 178 12.58 -9.85 -2.33
C GLY A 178 12.71 -8.99 -1.07
N SER A 179 13.01 -7.71 -1.28
CA SER A 179 13.07 -6.71 -0.20
C SER A 179 12.50 -5.40 -0.72
N MET A 180 11.54 -4.82 -0.01
CA MET A 180 10.93 -3.51 -0.24
C MET A 180 11.81 -2.38 0.29
N LEU A 181 12.39 -2.54 1.48
CA LEU A 181 13.18 -1.47 2.11
C LEU A 181 14.68 -1.58 1.83
N GLY A 182 15.15 -2.72 1.33
CA GLY A 182 16.57 -3.07 1.42
C GLY A 182 16.98 -3.37 2.87
N LEU A 183 17.99 -4.23 3.04
CA LEU A 183 18.33 -4.79 4.35
C LEU A 183 18.72 -3.72 5.39
N ALA A 184 19.51 -2.72 5.00
CA ALA A 184 20.00 -1.69 5.92
C ALA A 184 18.86 -0.84 6.50
N GLN A 185 17.91 -0.43 5.66
CA GLN A 185 16.77 0.36 6.11
C GLN A 185 15.74 -0.47 6.89
N ARG A 186 15.53 -1.73 6.48
CA ARG A 186 14.69 -2.68 7.23
C ARG A 186 15.20 -2.86 8.66
N ASP A 187 16.50 -3.11 8.81
CA ASP A 187 17.11 -3.31 10.12
C ASP A 187 17.08 -2.01 10.95
N TRP A 188 17.36 -0.86 10.32
CA TRP A 188 17.19 0.45 10.95
C TRP A 188 15.75 0.68 11.45
N LEU A 189 14.73 0.35 10.64
CA LEU A 189 13.33 0.53 11.01
C LEU A 189 12.97 -0.32 12.23
N LEU A 190 13.36 -1.60 12.23
CA LEU A 190 13.12 -2.49 13.36
C LEU A 190 13.79 -2.00 14.64
N ASP A 191 15.03 -1.54 14.55
CA ASP A 191 15.78 -1.04 15.70
C ASP A 191 15.19 0.28 16.21
N ALA A 192 14.84 1.21 15.32
CA ALA A 192 14.25 2.50 15.69
C ALA A 192 12.85 2.33 16.31
N LEU A 193 12.00 1.43 15.77
CA LEU A 193 10.70 1.10 16.34
C LEU A 193 10.85 0.44 17.73
N SER A 194 11.82 -0.45 17.88
CA SER A 194 12.06 -1.17 19.14
C SER A 194 12.64 -0.28 20.24
N ALA A 195 13.53 0.64 19.87
CA ALA A 195 14.18 1.55 20.82
C ALA A 195 13.28 2.71 21.27
N SER A 196 12.23 3.02 20.49
CA SER A 196 11.35 4.16 20.76
C SER A 196 10.52 3.97 22.05
N PRO A 197 10.66 4.86 23.05
CA PRO A 197 9.80 4.86 24.24
C PRO A 197 8.47 5.56 23.99
N ALA A 198 8.26 6.15 22.79
CA ALA A 198 7.06 6.90 22.48
C ALA A 198 5.83 6.00 22.53
N ARG A 199 4.72 6.56 23.02
CA ARG A 199 3.45 5.84 23.07
C ARG A 199 3.01 5.36 21.68
N TRP A 200 3.13 6.23 20.69
CA TRP A 200 2.80 5.97 19.31
C TRP A 200 4.04 6.03 18.44
N LYS A 201 4.18 5.04 17.57
CA LYS A 201 5.23 4.92 16.57
C LYS A 201 4.53 4.96 15.23
N VAL A 202 4.51 6.12 14.60
CA VAL A 202 3.85 6.33 13.32
C VAL A 202 4.84 5.99 12.22
N TRP A 203 4.51 5.02 11.39
CA TRP A 203 5.31 4.63 10.24
C TRP A 203 4.71 5.25 8.97
N GLY A 204 5.36 6.28 8.43
CA GLY A 204 5.02 6.83 7.12
C GLY A 204 5.72 6.05 6.01
N ASN A 205 4.94 5.44 5.13
CA ASN A 205 5.40 4.54 4.07
C ASN A 205 4.58 4.80 2.82
N ALA A 206 5.20 4.83 1.64
CA ALA A 206 4.47 5.13 0.40
C ALA A 206 3.43 4.05 0.05
N LEU A 207 3.79 2.78 0.24
CA LEU A 207 3.04 1.64 -0.27
C LEU A 207 2.23 0.94 0.83
N PRO A 208 0.94 0.62 0.64
CA PRO A 208 0.13 -0.05 1.65
C PRO A 208 0.60 -1.47 1.99
N LEU A 209 0.45 -1.82 3.26
CA LEU A 209 0.58 -3.17 3.81
C LEU A 209 -0.74 -3.95 3.77
N LEU A 210 -1.88 -3.25 3.70
CA LEU A 210 -3.20 -3.85 3.62
C LEU A 210 -3.27 -4.81 2.42
N PRO A 211 -3.55 -6.10 2.66
CA PRO A 211 -3.69 -7.05 1.57
C PRO A 211 -4.96 -6.72 0.78
N LEU A 212 -4.84 -6.68 -0.54
CA LEU A 212 -5.96 -6.65 -1.49
C LEU A 212 -6.06 -8.03 -2.15
N ARG A 213 -6.36 -9.06 -1.35
CA ARG A 213 -6.49 -10.44 -1.83
C ARG A 213 -7.92 -10.73 -2.24
N LEU A 214 -8.03 -11.62 -3.22
CA LEU A 214 -9.27 -12.20 -3.67
C LEU A 214 -9.29 -13.68 -3.31
N ASP A 215 -10.31 -14.09 -2.57
CA ASP A 215 -10.61 -15.47 -2.23
C ASP A 215 -11.30 -16.19 -3.39
N MET A 216 -10.66 -16.18 -4.57
CA MET A 216 -11.24 -16.77 -5.80
C MET A 216 -11.52 -18.28 -5.65
N SER A 217 -10.80 -18.97 -4.75
CA SER A 217 -11.06 -20.37 -4.42
C SER A 217 -12.43 -20.59 -3.74
N ALA A 218 -13.06 -19.53 -3.21
CA ALA A 218 -14.42 -19.57 -2.68
C ALA A 218 -15.49 -19.84 -3.76
N ILE A 219 -15.12 -19.84 -5.04
CA ILE A 219 -15.93 -20.33 -6.15
C ILE A 219 -15.47 -21.77 -6.50
N PRO A 220 -15.94 -22.81 -5.78
CA PRO A 220 -15.32 -24.14 -5.80
C PRO A 220 -15.36 -24.84 -7.16
N PHE A 221 -16.24 -24.41 -8.07
CA PHE A 221 -16.41 -24.99 -9.40
C PHE A 221 -15.69 -24.22 -10.51
N ALA A 222 -15.07 -23.07 -10.19
CA ALA A 222 -14.40 -22.24 -11.19
C ALA A 222 -12.92 -22.60 -11.37
N GLY A 223 -12.33 -23.38 -10.46
CA GLY A 223 -10.94 -23.82 -10.54
C GLY A 223 -9.90 -22.70 -10.32
N TYR A 224 -10.33 -21.56 -9.78
CA TYR A 224 -9.43 -20.45 -9.48
C TYR A 224 -8.73 -20.62 -8.13
N GLN A 225 -7.50 -20.13 -8.05
CA GLN A 225 -6.73 -19.99 -6.82
C GLN A 225 -6.87 -18.58 -6.27
N ASP A 226 -6.68 -18.40 -4.96
CA ASP A 226 -6.66 -17.09 -4.34
C ASP A 226 -5.56 -16.22 -4.96
N SER A 227 -5.89 -14.96 -5.21
CA SER A 227 -5.06 -14.03 -5.98
C SER A 227 -4.74 -12.76 -5.21
N ILE A 228 -3.66 -12.10 -5.63
CA ILE A 228 -3.23 -10.79 -5.17
C ILE A 228 -3.53 -9.77 -6.27
N PHE A 229 -4.24 -8.69 -5.92
CA PHE A 229 -4.62 -7.67 -6.88
C PHE A 229 -3.43 -6.80 -7.34
N ASN A 230 -2.59 -6.36 -6.41
CA ASN A 230 -1.44 -5.50 -6.69
C ASN A 230 -0.18 -6.08 -6.05
N ILE A 231 0.85 -6.35 -6.85
CA ILE A 231 2.15 -6.88 -6.41
C ILE A 231 3.25 -5.81 -6.40
N ASP A 232 2.95 -4.56 -6.76
CA ASP A 232 3.90 -3.46 -6.62
C ASP A 232 4.02 -2.98 -5.16
N SER A 233 2.95 -3.17 -4.37
CA SER A 233 2.90 -2.91 -2.92
C SER A 233 3.55 -4.03 -2.09
N TRP A 234 3.44 -3.96 -0.76
CA TRP A 234 3.98 -4.98 0.15
C TRP A 234 3.44 -6.40 -0.12
N SER A 235 2.31 -6.53 -0.80
CA SER A 235 1.77 -7.83 -1.19
C SER A 235 2.65 -8.57 -2.22
N GLY A 236 3.54 -7.87 -2.95
CA GLY A 236 4.57 -8.50 -3.79
C GLY A 236 5.87 -8.86 -3.06
N TYR A 237 5.99 -8.49 -1.78
CA TYR A 237 7.15 -8.74 -0.93
C TYR A 237 6.74 -9.46 0.38
N PRO A 238 5.96 -10.56 0.30
CA PRO A 238 5.39 -11.20 1.48
C PRO A 238 6.45 -11.69 2.48
N SER A 239 7.64 -12.11 2.02
CA SER A 239 8.70 -12.60 2.90
C SER A 239 9.24 -11.49 3.82
N GLU A 240 9.49 -10.29 3.29
CA GLU A 240 9.97 -9.16 4.10
C GLU A 240 8.85 -8.59 4.97
N SER A 241 7.62 -8.51 4.46
CA SER A 241 6.46 -8.08 5.25
C SER A 241 6.25 -8.99 6.47
N ALA A 242 6.23 -10.31 6.27
CA ALA A 242 6.11 -11.28 7.35
C ALA A 242 7.27 -11.17 8.34
N TYR A 243 8.51 -11.09 7.84
CA TYR A 243 9.69 -10.91 8.69
C TYR A 243 9.58 -9.66 9.58
N LEU A 244 9.21 -8.50 9.01
CA LEU A 244 9.04 -7.26 9.77
C LEU A 244 7.98 -7.40 10.86
N MET A 245 6.79 -7.89 10.50
CA MET A 245 5.68 -8.02 11.44
C MET A 245 5.99 -9.03 12.55
N CYS A 246 6.63 -10.16 12.21
CA CYS A 246 7.06 -11.16 13.18
C CYS A 246 8.18 -10.64 14.10
N GLU A 247 9.13 -9.86 13.58
CA GLU A 247 10.16 -9.24 14.39
C GLU A 247 9.58 -8.20 15.36
N LEU A 248 8.62 -7.37 14.91
CA LEU A 248 7.92 -6.44 15.79
C LEU A 248 7.15 -7.18 16.90
N ALA A 249 6.48 -8.28 16.57
CA ALA A 249 5.80 -9.12 17.55
C ALA A 249 6.79 -9.76 18.55
N ARG A 250 7.90 -10.33 18.06
CA ARG A 250 8.95 -10.96 18.87
C ARG A 250 9.63 -9.96 19.82
N ARG A 251 9.89 -8.75 19.34
CA ARG A 251 10.44 -7.63 20.11
C ARG A 251 9.38 -6.94 20.99
N GLN A 252 8.13 -7.40 20.93
CA GLN A 252 6.98 -6.87 21.66
C GLN A 252 6.76 -5.36 21.47
N VAL A 253 7.04 -4.86 20.26
CA VAL A 253 6.85 -3.45 19.93
C VAL A 253 5.36 -3.14 19.90
N SER A 254 4.95 -2.11 20.65
CA SER A 254 3.56 -1.68 20.73
C SER A 254 3.37 -0.24 20.27
N GLY A 255 2.12 0.10 19.95
CA GLY A 255 1.69 1.43 19.51
C GLY A 255 2.11 1.80 18.08
N VAL A 256 2.35 0.83 17.19
CA VAL A 256 2.76 1.08 15.80
C VAL A 256 1.54 1.29 14.89
N VAL A 257 1.49 2.44 14.21
CA VAL A 257 0.46 2.78 13.23
C VAL A 257 1.12 3.15 11.90
N SER A 258 0.84 2.37 10.84
CA SER A 258 1.28 2.68 9.47
C SER A 258 0.31 3.67 8.82
N LEU A 259 0.86 4.64 8.10
CA LEU A 259 0.13 5.59 7.25
C LEU A 259 0.70 5.50 5.83
N SER A 260 -0.15 5.17 4.85
CA SER A 260 0.28 4.88 3.47
C SER A 260 -0.63 5.45 2.39
N GLY A 261 -0.15 5.44 1.14
CA GLY A 261 -0.82 6.00 -0.05
C GLY A 261 -0.89 5.01 -1.21
N ASP A 262 -0.49 5.43 -2.41
CA ASP A 262 -0.36 4.63 -3.65
C ASP A 262 -1.66 4.05 -4.25
N HIS A 263 -2.43 3.24 -3.51
CA HIS A 263 -3.56 2.50 -4.08
C HIS A 263 -4.75 3.35 -4.58
N HIS A 264 -4.74 4.68 -4.44
CA HIS A 264 -5.84 5.58 -4.82
C HIS A 264 -7.21 5.16 -4.24
N MET A 265 -7.21 4.71 -2.99
CA MET A 265 -8.38 4.36 -2.21
C MET A 265 -8.12 4.71 -0.75
N HIS A 266 -9.18 4.82 0.05
CA HIS A 266 -9.04 4.80 1.51
C HIS A 266 -9.12 3.36 2.02
N GLY A 267 -8.33 3.01 3.02
CA GLY A 267 -8.32 1.69 3.63
C GLY A 267 -7.97 1.73 5.11
N ALA A 268 -8.55 0.83 5.90
CA ALA A 268 -8.18 0.65 7.30
C ALA A 268 -8.19 -0.83 7.70
N GLY A 269 -7.18 -1.23 8.47
CA GLY A 269 -7.08 -2.59 8.97
C GLY A 269 -5.89 -2.85 9.88
N THR A 270 -5.75 -4.09 10.30
CA THR A 270 -4.61 -4.54 11.11
C THR A 270 -3.76 -5.53 10.33
N ILE A 271 -2.44 -5.50 10.56
CA ILE A 271 -1.48 -6.37 9.87
C ILE A 271 -0.89 -7.35 10.88
N ALA A 272 -0.86 -8.63 10.53
CA ALA A 272 -0.36 -9.72 11.38
C ALA A 272 1.03 -10.19 10.95
N CYS A 273 1.75 -10.86 11.87
CA CYS A 273 3.04 -11.52 11.61
C CYS A 273 2.97 -12.56 10.48
N ASP A 274 1.90 -13.34 10.44
CA ASP A 274 1.64 -14.30 9.36
C ASP A 274 0.24 -14.10 8.81
N ALA A 275 0.15 -13.34 7.72
CA ALA A 275 -1.10 -13.15 6.97
C ALA A 275 -1.33 -14.24 5.92
N SER A 276 -0.41 -15.18 5.73
CA SER A 276 -0.57 -16.33 4.82
C SER A 276 -1.39 -17.46 5.44
N ALA A 277 -1.39 -17.54 6.78
CA ALA A 277 -2.27 -18.42 7.50
C ALA A 277 -3.71 -17.87 7.43
N ALA A 278 -4.55 -18.48 6.60
CA ALA A 278 -6.01 -18.41 6.69
C ALA A 278 -6.56 -18.99 8.02
N GLU A 279 -5.71 -19.19 9.03
CA GLU A 279 -6.10 -19.67 10.34
C GLU A 279 -6.49 -18.51 11.25
N ALA A 280 -7.55 -18.74 12.04
CA ALA A 280 -8.11 -17.85 13.05
C ALA A 280 -7.16 -17.47 14.23
N GLY A 281 -5.85 -17.62 14.04
CA GLY A 281 -4.80 -17.41 15.05
C GLY A 281 -3.79 -16.32 14.73
N ALA A 282 -3.81 -15.71 13.53
CA ALA A 282 -2.88 -14.64 13.15
C ALA A 282 -2.99 -13.45 14.14
N VAL A 283 -1.88 -13.10 14.79
CA VAL A 283 -1.85 -12.04 15.80
C VAL A 283 -1.52 -10.71 15.13
N PRO A 284 -2.46 -9.73 15.09
CA PRO A 284 -2.16 -8.41 14.56
C PRO A 284 -1.12 -7.71 15.42
N VAL A 285 -0.21 -7.01 14.76
CA VAL A 285 0.96 -6.37 15.36
C VAL A 285 0.88 -4.85 15.22
N ILE A 286 0.35 -4.38 14.09
CA ILE A 286 0.20 -2.96 13.79
C ILE A 286 -1.21 -2.66 13.26
N ALA A 287 -1.60 -1.39 13.33
CA ALA A 287 -2.74 -0.86 12.58
C ALA A 287 -2.22 -0.11 11.34
N GLU A 288 -2.94 -0.17 10.23
CA GLU A 288 -2.66 0.64 9.03
C GLU A 288 -3.88 1.44 8.60
N PHE A 289 -3.62 2.68 8.17
CA PHE A 289 -4.55 3.52 7.43
C PHE A 289 -3.90 3.95 6.11
N ASN A 290 -4.48 3.50 5.01
CA ASN A 290 -4.14 3.92 3.65
C ASN A 290 -5.08 5.05 3.23
N VAL A 291 -4.54 6.10 2.60
CA VAL A 291 -5.31 7.25 2.13
C VAL A 291 -5.39 7.31 0.62
N ALA A 292 -6.53 7.78 0.12
CA ALA A 292 -6.77 7.99 -1.29
C ALA A 292 -5.85 9.08 -1.87
N GLY A 293 -5.73 9.09 -3.21
CA GLY A 293 -5.09 10.19 -3.92
C GLY A 293 -5.92 11.47 -3.79
N ILE A 294 -5.26 12.62 -3.71
CA ILE A 294 -5.94 13.93 -3.67
C ILE A 294 -6.73 14.16 -4.96
N SER A 295 -6.12 13.86 -6.12
CA SER A 295 -6.71 14.09 -7.44
C SER A 295 -6.35 13.04 -8.49
N SER A 296 -5.68 11.96 -8.09
CA SER A 296 -5.46 10.80 -8.98
C SER A 296 -6.78 10.08 -9.24
N SER A 297 -6.90 9.37 -10.37
CA SER A 297 -8.09 8.53 -10.61
C SER A 297 -8.30 7.54 -9.46
N PRO A 298 -9.50 7.49 -8.85
CA PRO A 298 -9.80 6.48 -7.85
C PRO A 298 -9.65 5.07 -8.41
N LEU A 299 -9.22 4.13 -7.57
CA LEU A 299 -8.99 2.74 -7.98
C LEU A 299 -10.20 2.11 -8.67
N PHE A 300 -11.41 2.43 -8.21
CA PHE A 300 -12.64 1.90 -8.78
C PHE A 300 -12.83 2.26 -10.26
N GLU A 301 -12.43 3.46 -10.68
CA GLU A 301 -12.62 3.89 -12.07
C GLU A 301 -11.79 3.04 -13.03
N GLU A 302 -10.53 2.78 -12.68
CA GLU A 302 -9.64 1.92 -13.47
C GLU A 302 -10.14 0.48 -13.50
N LEU A 303 -10.56 -0.05 -12.35
CA LEU A 303 -11.14 -1.39 -12.23
C LEU A 303 -12.40 -1.55 -13.10
N ALA A 304 -13.34 -0.61 -13.00
CA ALA A 304 -14.58 -0.64 -13.76
C ALA A 304 -14.32 -0.46 -15.26
N PHE A 305 -13.32 0.36 -15.64
CA PHE A 305 -12.91 0.52 -17.03
C PHE A 305 -12.37 -0.79 -17.62
N VAL A 306 -11.42 -1.44 -16.93
CA VAL A 306 -10.84 -2.72 -17.38
C VAL A 306 -11.91 -3.82 -17.41
N ALA A 307 -12.75 -3.93 -16.38
CA ALA A 307 -13.84 -4.91 -16.36
C ALA A 307 -14.84 -4.69 -17.50
N ARG A 308 -15.19 -3.45 -17.84
CA ARG A 308 -16.11 -3.16 -18.96
C ARG A 308 -15.53 -3.50 -20.32
N ARG A 309 -14.26 -3.15 -20.53
CA ARG A 309 -13.64 -3.20 -21.86
C ARG A 309 -13.02 -4.55 -22.17
N ASP A 310 -12.26 -5.07 -21.22
CA ASP A 310 -11.34 -6.18 -21.47
C ASP A 310 -11.83 -7.48 -20.81
N HIS A 311 -12.55 -7.39 -19.69
CA HIS A 311 -12.92 -8.54 -18.87
C HIS A 311 -14.34 -8.49 -18.25
N PRO A 312 -15.40 -8.49 -19.08
CA PRO A 312 -16.78 -8.36 -18.63
C PRO A 312 -17.24 -9.49 -17.70
N GLU A 313 -16.58 -10.65 -17.72
CA GLU A 313 -16.82 -11.77 -16.82
C GLU A 313 -16.58 -11.45 -15.33
N PHE A 314 -15.71 -10.47 -15.01
CA PHE A 314 -15.48 -10.04 -13.64
C PHE A 314 -16.39 -8.90 -13.19
N GLN A 315 -17.29 -8.42 -14.06
CA GLN A 315 -18.27 -7.39 -13.69
C GLN A 315 -18.94 -7.67 -12.33
N PRO A 316 -19.46 -8.88 -12.04
CA PRO A 316 -20.14 -9.17 -10.76
C PRO A 316 -19.29 -9.03 -9.50
N ILE A 317 -17.96 -8.96 -9.60
CA ILE A 317 -17.08 -8.76 -8.45
C ILE A 317 -16.48 -7.35 -8.43
N VAL A 318 -16.71 -6.55 -9.47
CA VAL A 318 -16.18 -5.17 -9.60
C VAL A 318 -17.30 -4.15 -9.44
N TYR A 319 -18.38 -4.26 -10.21
CA TYR A 319 -19.45 -3.27 -10.22
C TYR A 319 -20.83 -3.88 -10.51
N ASP A 320 -21.88 -3.16 -10.14
CA ASP A 320 -23.25 -3.45 -10.55
C ASP A 320 -23.90 -2.19 -11.12
N GLU A 321 -24.93 -2.35 -11.96
CA GLU A 321 -25.66 -1.23 -12.55
C GLU A 321 -27.14 -1.34 -12.19
N GLN A 322 -27.62 -0.43 -11.34
CA GLN A 322 -28.99 -0.41 -10.85
C GLN A 322 -29.58 0.99 -11.04
N ASP A 323 -30.72 1.09 -11.72
CA ASP A 323 -31.42 2.35 -11.98
C ASP A 323 -30.56 3.47 -12.61
N GLY A 324 -29.55 3.07 -13.41
CA GLY A 324 -28.61 3.98 -14.06
C GLY A 324 -27.42 4.42 -13.20
N GLU A 325 -27.35 3.96 -11.95
CA GLU A 325 -26.22 4.19 -11.03
C GLU A 325 -25.25 3.02 -11.05
N VAL A 326 -23.95 3.33 -10.96
CA VAL A 326 -22.88 2.34 -10.89
C VAL A 326 -22.53 2.09 -9.43
N ILE A 327 -22.76 0.87 -8.95
CA ILE A 327 -22.47 0.46 -7.58
C ILE A 327 -21.06 -0.13 -7.52
N PRO A 328 -20.17 0.35 -6.62
CA PRO A 328 -18.80 -0.13 -6.52
C PRO A 328 -18.70 -1.43 -5.72
N VAL A 329 -19.15 -2.54 -6.33
CA VAL A 329 -19.16 -3.89 -5.73
C VAL A 329 -17.76 -4.34 -5.27
N TRP A 330 -16.70 -3.81 -5.87
CA TRP A 330 -15.32 -4.10 -5.46
C TRP A 330 -15.07 -3.88 -3.97
N ASN A 331 -15.68 -2.87 -3.36
CA ASN A 331 -15.56 -2.64 -1.92
C ASN A 331 -16.08 -3.86 -1.12
N MET A 332 -17.22 -4.43 -1.53
CA MET A 332 -17.77 -5.65 -0.95
C MET A 332 -16.89 -6.87 -1.26
N THR A 333 -16.32 -6.97 -2.46
CA THR A 333 -15.39 -8.07 -2.79
C THR A 333 -14.18 -8.09 -1.85
N MET A 334 -13.62 -6.92 -1.52
CA MET A 334 -12.49 -6.82 -0.58
C MET A 334 -12.88 -7.14 0.86
N LEU A 335 -14.05 -6.70 1.32
CA LEU A 335 -14.51 -6.82 2.71
C LEU A 335 -15.23 -8.14 3.02
N ASP A 336 -16.17 -8.52 2.16
CA ASP A 336 -17.08 -9.66 2.35
C ASP A 336 -16.68 -10.88 1.51
N GLY A 337 -15.90 -10.69 0.43
CA GLY A 337 -15.33 -11.78 -0.37
C GLY A 337 -16.01 -11.98 -1.72
N VAL A 338 -15.36 -12.74 -2.60
CA VAL A 338 -15.78 -12.98 -3.99
C VAL A 338 -17.14 -13.68 -4.07
N PHE A 339 -17.39 -14.68 -3.22
CA PHE A 339 -18.68 -15.38 -3.23
C PHE A 339 -19.83 -14.50 -2.71
N ALA A 340 -19.52 -13.59 -1.77
CA ALA A 340 -20.48 -12.61 -1.25
C ALA A 340 -20.87 -11.59 -2.33
N SER A 341 -19.90 -11.03 -3.06
CA SER A 341 -20.17 -10.07 -4.14
C SER A 341 -20.92 -10.71 -5.32
N LEU A 342 -20.55 -11.93 -5.72
CA LEU A 342 -21.31 -12.68 -6.73
C LEU A 342 -22.78 -12.88 -6.31
N SER A 343 -23.01 -13.22 -5.04
CA SER A 343 -24.35 -13.41 -4.50
C SER A 343 -25.13 -12.09 -4.48
N TYR A 344 -24.48 -10.97 -4.13
CA TYR A 344 -25.08 -9.64 -4.20
C TYR A 344 -25.46 -9.28 -5.64
N SER A 345 -24.53 -9.34 -6.60
CA SER A 345 -24.81 -8.96 -7.99
C SER A 345 -25.87 -9.83 -8.67
N LYS A 346 -26.19 -11.02 -8.14
CA LYS A 346 -27.31 -11.85 -8.63
C LYS A 346 -28.64 -11.59 -7.95
N THR A 347 -28.64 -11.03 -6.74
CA THR A 347 -29.85 -10.95 -5.89
C THR A 347 -30.24 -9.54 -5.49
N GLY A 348 -29.31 -8.58 -5.53
CA GLY A 348 -29.44 -7.24 -4.95
C GLY A 348 -29.43 -7.22 -3.41
N LEU A 349 -29.21 -8.35 -2.73
CA LEU A 349 -29.39 -8.46 -1.28
C LEU A 349 -28.06 -8.32 -0.52
N THR A 350 -27.80 -7.13 0.02
CA THR A 350 -26.62 -6.88 0.88
C THR A 350 -26.60 -7.75 2.15
N THR A 351 -27.77 -8.08 2.70
CA THR A 351 -27.88 -8.98 3.86
C THR A 351 -27.32 -10.37 3.57
N LEU A 352 -27.58 -10.91 2.37
CA LEU A 352 -27.06 -12.22 1.98
C LEU A 352 -25.53 -12.19 1.85
N ALA A 353 -24.98 -11.16 1.21
CA ALA A 353 -23.54 -10.98 1.09
C ALA A 353 -22.86 -10.94 2.47
N ARG A 354 -23.41 -10.18 3.42
CA ARG A 354 -22.88 -10.09 4.79
C ARG A 354 -22.93 -11.41 5.56
N TRP A 355 -23.87 -12.31 5.25
CA TRP A 355 -23.90 -13.66 5.85
C TRP A 355 -22.82 -14.59 5.28
N LEU A 356 -22.38 -14.35 4.05
CA LEU A 356 -21.37 -15.15 3.38
C LEU A 356 -19.94 -14.69 3.71
N GLY A 357 -19.76 -13.39 3.96
CA GLY A 357 -18.49 -12.83 4.44
C GLY A 357 -18.19 -13.17 5.91
N PRO A 358 -17.09 -12.63 6.47
CA PRO A 358 -16.14 -11.70 5.84
C PRO A 358 -15.17 -12.40 4.85
N ASN A 359 -14.47 -11.60 4.04
CA ASN A 359 -13.40 -12.07 3.18
C ASN A 359 -12.24 -12.62 4.05
N ARG A 360 -12.07 -13.94 4.04
CA ARG A 360 -11.04 -14.61 4.86
C ARG A 360 -9.62 -14.43 4.32
N ALA A 361 -9.46 -14.05 3.06
CA ALA A 361 -8.15 -13.74 2.49
C ALA A 361 -7.60 -12.39 3.01
N ASN A 362 -8.46 -11.52 3.55
CA ASN A 362 -8.09 -10.21 4.11
C ASN A 362 -8.49 -10.10 5.60
N PRO A 363 -7.99 -10.96 6.51
CA PRO A 363 -8.54 -11.13 7.86
C PRO A 363 -8.43 -9.88 8.77
N GLY A 364 -7.55 -8.93 8.43
CA GLY A 364 -7.38 -7.68 9.17
C GLY A 364 -8.03 -6.46 8.52
N LEU A 365 -8.55 -6.58 7.29
CA LEU A 365 -9.14 -5.47 6.55
C LEU A 365 -10.55 -5.18 7.09
N SER A 366 -10.80 -3.92 7.44
CA SER A 366 -12.05 -3.50 8.10
C SER A 366 -12.78 -2.38 7.38
N TYR A 367 -12.10 -1.71 6.45
CA TYR A 367 -12.67 -0.63 5.65
C TYR A 367 -11.92 -0.52 4.33
N VAL A 368 -12.68 -0.28 3.26
CA VAL A 368 -12.18 0.17 1.97
C VAL A 368 -13.16 1.17 1.36
N ASP A 369 -12.64 2.18 0.68
CA ASP A 369 -13.40 3.05 -0.21
C ASP A 369 -12.59 3.31 -1.48
N THR A 370 -12.84 2.52 -2.53
CA THR A 370 -12.10 2.62 -3.80
C THR A 370 -12.59 3.71 -4.73
N THR A 371 -13.65 4.43 -4.37
CA THR A 371 -14.17 5.55 -5.17
C THR A 371 -13.63 6.90 -4.70
N ALA A 372 -12.86 6.91 -3.61
CA ALA A 372 -12.47 8.13 -2.94
C ALA A 372 -11.36 8.91 -3.67
N ASN A 373 -11.54 10.23 -3.70
CA ASN A 373 -10.45 11.18 -3.62
C ASN A 373 -10.51 11.87 -2.26
N GLY A 374 -9.35 12.18 -1.66
CA GLY A 374 -9.34 12.88 -0.38
C GLY A 374 -8.06 12.74 0.42
N TYR A 375 -8.16 12.81 1.75
CA TYR A 375 -7.02 12.81 2.66
C TYR A 375 -7.39 12.20 4.02
N GLY A 376 -6.38 11.87 4.82
CA GLY A 376 -6.55 11.41 6.20
C GLY A 376 -6.21 12.48 7.23
N LEU A 377 -6.95 12.53 8.33
CA LEU A 377 -6.61 13.29 9.53
C LEU A 377 -6.35 12.31 10.67
N ALA A 378 -5.19 12.39 11.30
CA ALA A 378 -4.84 11.53 12.43
C ALA A 378 -4.48 12.37 13.66
N ARG A 379 -5.06 12.02 14.80
CA ARG A 379 -4.81 12.64 16.10
C ARG A 379 -4.31 11.59 17.08
N PHE A 380 -3.09 11.75 17.57
CA PHE A 380 -2.48 10.86 18.56
C PHE A 380 -2.45 11.55 19.93
N THR A 381 -2.92 10.85 20.96
CA THR A 381 -2.97 11.35 22.34
C THR A 381 -2.40 10.31 23.32
N ALA A 382 -2.22 10.70 24.59
CA ALA A 382 -1.77 9.77 25.62
C ALA A 382 -2.77 8.62 25.91
N THR A 383 -4.04 8.79 25.54
CA THR A 383 -5.14 7.85 25.87
C THR A 383 -5.70 7.11 24.66
N GLY A 384 -5.32 7.50 23.44
CA GLY A 384 -5.89 6.93 22.21
C GLY A 384 -5.40 7.64 20.95
N ALA A 385 -5.71 7.05 19.82
CA ALA A 385 -5.59 7.70 18.51
C ALA A 385 -6.95 7.74 17.80
N GLU A 386 -7.18 8.81 17.07
CA GLU A 386 -8.36 8.99 16.21
C GLU A 386 -7.85 9.16 14.78
N VAL A 387 -8.47 8.47 13.83
CA VAL A 387 -8.18 8.64 12.40
C VAL A 387 -9.49 8.89 11.66
N GLU A 388 -9.53 9.93 10.84
CA GLU A 388 -10.65 10.27 9.98
C GLU A 388 -10.17 10.22 8.52
N LEU A 389 -10.72 9.30 7.73
CA LEU A 389 -10.50 9.23 6.29
C LEU A 389 -11.58 10.06 5.62
N VAL A 390 -11.19 11.20 5.05
CA VAL A 390 -12.08 12.21 4.48
C VAL A 390 -12.18 11.99 2.98
N THR A 391 -13.37 11.68 2.49
CA THR A 391 -13.67 11.60 1.06
C THR A 391 -14.28 12.93 0.62
N MET A 392 -13.60 13.58 -0.31
CA MET A 392 -14.04 14.84 -0.90
C MET A 392 -14.96 14.55 -2.09
N SER A 393 -15.84 15.51 -2.40
CA SER A 393 -16.45 15.60 -3.72
C SER A 393 -15.36 15.86 -4.79
N ASP A 394 -15.72 15.82 -6.07
CA ASP A 394 -14.78 15.89 -7.20
C ASP A 394 -13.66 16.94 -7.00
N CYS A 395 -12.45 16.44 -6.77
CA CYS A 395 -11.22 17.21 -6.58
C CYS A 395 -10.37 17.30 -7.87
N ARG A 396 -10.87 16.77 -8.99
CA ARG A 396 -10.15 16.72 -10.27
C ARG A 396 -10.59 17.82 -11.21
N ALA A 397 -11.84 18.27 -11.12
CA ALA A 397 -12.31 19.47 -11.80
C ALA A 397 -11.69 20.75 -11.18
N PRO A 398 -11.38 21.79 -11.97
CA PRO A 398 -10.93 23.07 -11.44
C PRO A 398 -11.96 23.69 -10.48
N PHE A 399 -11.52 24.16 -9.32
CA PHE A 399 -12.37 24.83 -8.33
C PHE A 399 -11.70 26.07 -7.71
N SER A 400 -12.49 27.10 -7.44
CA SER A 400 -12.05 28.29 -6.69
C SER A 400 -12.31 28.17 -5.19
N GLU A 401 -13.39 27.49 -4.82
CA GLU A 401 -13.74 27.15 -3.43
C GLU A 401 -13.48 25.66 -3.19
N PRO A 402 -13.07 25.24 -1.97
CA PRO A 402 -12.83 23.84 -1.67
C PRO A 402 -14.05 22.97 -1.97
N PRO A 403 -13.88 21.80 -2.62
CA PRO A 403 -14.97 20.84 -2.80
C PRO A 403 -15.58 20.44 -1.45
N ALA A 404 -16.86 20.06 -1.45
CA ALA A 404 -17.52 19.58 -0.24
C ALA A 404 -16.92 18.26 0.24
N ILE A 405 -17.09 17.95 1.52
CA ILE A 405 -16.81 16.60 2.04
C ILE A 405 -18.02 15.73 1.69
N ALA A 406 -17.79 14.66 0.91
CA ALA A 406 -18.84 13.71 0.53
C ALA A 406 -19.14 12.73 1.66
N ASN A 407 -18.09 12.17 2.27
CA ASN A 407 -18.21 11.32 3.46
C ASN A 407 -16.94 11.40 4.31
N SER A 408 -17.04 10.94 5.56
CA SER A 408 -15.87 10.71 6.40
C SER A 408 -16.04 9.46 7.25
N ALA A 409 -15.02 8.60 7.21
CA ALA A 409 -14.94 7.38 8.00
C ALA A 409 -14.04 7.61 9.21
N HIS A 410 -14.62 7.61 10.40
CA HIS A 410 -13.92 7.86 11.65
C HIS A 410 -13.61 6.55 12.40
N PHE A 411 -12.39 6.47 12.91
CA PHE A 411 -11.84 5.32 13.61
C PHE A 411 -11.18 5.73 14.92
N GLU A 412 -11.31 4.89 15.93
CA GLU A 412 -10.66 5.03 17.23
C GLU A 412 -9.73 3.84 17.50
N LEU A 413 -8.54 4.13 18.03
CA LEU A 413 -7.60 3.12 18.49
C LEU A 413 -7.28 3.34 19.96
N ALA A 414 -7.46 2.29 20.76
CA ALA A 414 -6.91 2.25 22.10
C ALA A 414 -5.40 2.01 22.03
N PRO A 415 -4.59 2.64 22.90
CA PRO A 415 -3.17 2.30 22.98
C PRO A 415 -3.03 0.86 23.49
N TRP A 416 -2.09 0.12 22.91
CA TRP A 416 -1.77 -1.24 23.35
C TRP A 416 -0.37 -1.32 23.94
N GLN A 417 -0.22 -2.19 24.94
CA GLN A 417 1.06 -2.50 25.58
C GLN A 417 1.78 -3.64 24.86
N ALA A 418 3.03 -3.88 25.24
CA ALA A 418 3.80 -5.05 24.82
C ALA A 418 2.98 -6.34 25.02
N GLY A 419 2.87 -7.17 23.97
CA GLY A 419 2.09 -8.41 23.96
C GLY A 419 0.56 -8.24 23.82
N GLN A 420 0.05 -7.02 23.84
CA GLN A 420 -1.34 -6.73 23.48
C GLN A 420 -1.48 -6.49 21.97
N ARG A 421 -2.72 -6.53 21.49
CA ARG A 421 -3.07 -6.44 20.07
C ARG A 421 -3.66 -5.06 19.74
N PRO A 422 -3.36 -4.48 18.57
CA PRO A 422 -4.09 -3.32 18.10
C PRO A 422 -5.55 -3.70 17.82
N THR A 423 -6.46 -2.79 18.14
CA THR A 423 -7.87 -2.89 17.77
C THR A 423 -8.30 -1.58 17.15
N ILE A 424 -8.94 -1.64 15.99
CA ILE A 424 -9.55 -0.49 15.33
C ILE A 424 -11.06 -0.57 15.60
N LYS A 425 -11.61 0.48 16.23
CA LYS A 425 -13.05 0.66 16.39
C LYS A 425 -13.54 1.62 15.31
N GLY A 426 -14.57 1.21 14.58
CA GLY A 426 -15.12 1.96 13.44
C GLY A 426 -15.32 1.06 12.22
N PRO A 427 -15.62 1.63 11.04
CA PRO A 427 -15.86 3.05 10.83
C PRO A 427 -17.18 3.53 11.45
N SER A 428 -17.19 4.75 11.97
CA SER A 428 -18.42 5.53 12.17
C SER A 428 -18.46 6.65 11.13
N PHE A 429 -19.63 6.88 10.53
CA PHE A 429 -19.80 7.88 9.47
C PHE A 429 -20.54 9.12 9.99
N ARG A 430 -20.14 10.30 9.52
CA ARG A 430 -20.79 11.59 9.89
C ARG A 430 -21.73 12.15 8.82
N LEU A 431 -21.40 11.96 7.54
CA LEU A 431 -22.16 12.49 6.39
C LEU A 431 -22.73 11.32 5.58
N GLY A 432 -22.13 10.98 4.44
CA GLY A 432 -22.41 9.75 3.70
C GLY A 432 -21.62 8.55 4.21
N ALA A 433 -21.80 7.42 3.53
CA ALA A 433 -20.95 6.24 3.64
C ALA A 433 -20.79 5.60 2.25
N PRO A 434 -19.62 5.05 1.90
CA PRO A 434 -19.45 4.32 0.65
C PRO A 434 -20.14 2.95 0.73
N PHE A 435 -20.58 2.41 -0.40
CA PHE A 435 -21.03 1.02 -0.46
C PHE A 435 -19.89 0.08 -0.03
N PRO A 436 -20.15 -1.00 0.75
CA PRO A 436 -21.46 -1.53 1.18
C PRO A 436 -21.93 -1.02 2.56
N PHE A 437 -21.30 0.02 3.09
CA PHE A 437 -21.70 0.61 4.37
C PHE A 437 -23.02 1.38 4.22
N ALA A 438 -23.79 1.41 5.31
CA ALA A 438 -25.00 2.22 5.38
C ALA A 438 -24.65 3.62 5.86
N ALA A 439 -25.25 4.64 5.24
CA ALA A 439 -25.21 5.99 5.76
C ALA A 439 -25.81 6.04 7.18
N PRO A 440 -25.34 6.96 8.04
CA PRO A 440 -25.90 7.12 9.38
C PRO A 440 -27.40 7.45 9.30
N THR A 441 -28.21 6.83 10.15
CA THR A 441 -29.62 7.24 10.31
C THR A 441 -29.64 8.57 11.06
N VAL A 442 -30.07 9.62 10.37
CA VAL A 442 -30.23 10.99 10.89
C VAL A 442 -31.31 11.04 11.96
#